data_AF-A0A8H4AFJ2-F1
#
_entry.id   AF-A0A8H4AFJ2-F1
#
_cell.length_a   1.000
_cell.length_b   1.000
_cell.length_c   1.000
_cell.angle_alpha   90.00
_cell.angle_beta   90.00
_cell.angle_gamma   90.00
#
_symmetry.space_group_name_H-M   'P 1'
#
loop_
_entity.id
_entity.type
_entity.pdbx_description
1 polymer ?
#
loop_
_entity_poly.entity_id
_entity_poly.type
_entity_poly.pdbx_seq_one_letter_code
_entity_poly.pdbx_strand_id
1 'polypeptide(L)'
;MEDFTELFVELKALLMSNNQIVGHFDILRTYGITYSPESKAYMMVMTLADDGDLSEYLQKHFSILTYIKQIEILYNITIGLTQIHKSGLIHYDLHCCNVICLGIKDRSQGHGEEYQFVIGDLGHATLLIKDNDDNKVFSILPCIAPEILGKKQYIQAANVYSFGIHI
;
A
#
# COMPACT_ATOMS: atom_id res chain seq x y z
N MET A 1 -3.46 -1.88 28.30
CA MET A 1 -2.36 -2.64 27.70
C MET A 1 -2.38 -2.23 26.25
N GLU A 2 -1.35 -1.56 25.74
CA GLU A 2 -1.32 -1.17 24.31
C GLU A 2 -1.49 -2.42 23.45
N ASP A 3 -2.43 -2.38 22.52
CA ASP A 3 -2.72 -3.50 21.64
C ASP A 3 -1.66 -3.53 20.53
N PHE A 4 -0.58 -4.28 20.76
CA PHE A 4 0.50 -4.45 19.79
C PHE A 4 0.09 -5.29 18.57
N THR A 5 -1.14 -5.82 18.54
CA THR A 5 -1.60 -6.72 17.48
C THR A 5 -1.54 -6.06 16.11
N GLU A 6 -1.86 -4.77 16.01
CA GLU A 6 -1.86 -4.04 14.73
C GLU A 6 -0.44 -3.93 14.15
N LEU A 7 0.54 -3.52 14.95
CA LEU A 7 1.95 -3.43 14.54
C LEU A 7 2.49 -4.76 14.01
N PHE A 8 2.20 -5.86 14.72
CA PHE A 8 2.67 -7.19 14.31
C PHE A 8 1.93 -7.73 13.08
N VAL A 9 0.64 -7.41 12.92
CA VAL A 9 -0.13 -7.75 11.71
C VAL A 9 0.46 -7.06 10.51
N GLU A 10 0.70 -5.75 10.60
CA GLU A 10 1.29 -4.96 9.53
C GLU A 10 2.70 -5.42 9.17
N LEU A 11 3.59 -5.56 10.17
CA LEU A 11 4.95 -6.06 9.97
C LEU A 11 4.95 -7.41 9.25
N LYS A 12 4.09 -8.34 9.67
CA LYS A 12 3.97 -9.66 9.05
C LYS A 12 3.52 -9.55 7.60
N ALA A 13 2.53 -8.70 7.30
CA ALA A 13 2.03 -8.49 5.95
C ALA A 13 3.08 -7.87 5.02
N LEU A 14 3.82 -6.87 5.51
CA LEU A 14 4.94 -6.23 4.80
C LEU A 14 6.07 -7.22 4.49
N LEU A 15 6.48 -8.04 5.47
CA LEU A 15 7.54 -9.04 5.28
C LEU A 15 7.10 -10.19 4.36
N MET A 16 5.84 -10.61 4.40
CA MET A 16 5.30 -11.62 3.48
C MET A 16 5.32 -11.14 2.03
N SER A 17 4.91 -9.89 1.82
CA SER A 17 4.78 -9.29 0.48
C SER A 17 6.13 -8.95 -0.17
N ASN A 18 7.07 -8.41 0.62
CA ASN A 18 8.41 -8.05 0.14
C ASN A 18 9.26 -9.25 -0.37
N ASN A 19 8.92 -10.49 0.00
CA ASN A 19 9.69 -11.68 -0.35
C ASN A 19 9.21 -12.39 -1.65
N GLN A 20 8.18 -11.88 -2.34
CA GLN A 20 7.54 -12.61 -3.43
C GLN A 20 8.18 -12.44 -4.81
N ILE A 21 8.83 -11.31 -5.10
CA ILE A 21 9.37 -11.02 -6.44
C ILE A 21 10.79 -10.50 -6.30
N VAL A 22 11.74 -11.24 -6.88
CA VAL A 22 13.15 -10.83 -6.93
C VAL A 22 13.30 -9.68 -7.92
N GLY A 23 13.82 -8.55 -7.46
CA GLY A 23 14.16 -7.40 -8.31
C GLY A 23 13.07 -6.34 -8.49
N HIS A 24 11.91 -6.48 -7.84
CA HIS A 24 10.85 -5.45 -7.80
C HIS A 24 10.45 -5.15 -6.36
N PHE A 25 10.61 -3.90 -5.92
CA PHE A 25 10.31 -3.46 -4.56
C PHE A 25 9.15 -2.47 -4.58
N ASP A 26 7.97 -2.91 -5.01
CA ASP A 26 6.76 -2.08 -5.13
C ASP A 26 5.87 -2.15 -3.87
N ILE A 27 6.41 -2.71 -2.78
CA ILE A 27 5.94 -2.60 -1.40
C ILE A 27 7.01 -1.87 -0.60
N LEU A 28 6.60 -1.02 0.35
CA LEU A 28 7.53 -0.30 1.20
C LEU A 28 8.43 -1.29 1.96
N ARG A 29 9.73 -1.16 1.72
CA ARG A 29 10.71 -2.07 2.27
C ARG A 29 10.83 -1.87 3.78
N THR A 30 10.56 -2.94 4.50
CA THR A 30 10.57 -3.01 5.96
C THR A 30 11.69 -3.93 6.44
N TYR A 31 12.45 -3.48 7.42
CA TYR A 31 13.65 -4.16 7.93
C TYR A 31 13.40 -4.91 9.24
N GLY A 32 12.37 -4.52 10.00
CA GLY A 32 12.02 -5.16 11.26
C GLY A 32 11.42 -4.18 12.26
N ILE A 33 11.62 -4.46 13.54
CA ILE A 33 11.15 -3.63 14.65
C ILE A 33 12.29 -3.25 15.57
N THR A 34 12.11 -2.14 16.28
CA THR A 34 12.98 -1.68 17.36
C THR A 34 12.12 -1.33 18.57
N TYR A 35 12.77 -1.15 19.72
CA TYR A 35 12.14 -0.66 20.94
C TYR A 35 12.82 0.65 21.34
N SER A 36 12.04 1.72 21.51
CA SER A 36 12.53 3.00 22.02
C SER A 36 12.33 3.06 23.53
N PRO A 37 13.40 3.09 24.35
CA PRO A 37 13.27 3.20 25.80
C PRO A 37 12.68 4.53 26.26
N GLU A 38 12.85 5.59 25.46
CA GLU A 38 12.37 6.94 25.75
C GLU A 38 10.85 7.03 25.62
N SER A 39 10.31 6.59 24.48
CA SER A 39 8.86 6.58 24.26
C SER A 39 8.19 5.32 24.82
N LYS A 40 8.98 4.35 25.31
CA LYS A 40 8.54 3.03 25.78
C LYS A 40 7.69 2.24 24.77
N ALA A 41 7.91 2.50 23.48
CA ALA A 41 7.11 1.93 22.39
C ALA A 41 7.96 1.08 21.44
N TYR A 42 7.33 0.06 20.87
CA TYR A 42 7.87 -0.63 19.70
C TYR A 42 7.62 0.22 18.45
N MET A 43 8.58 0.21 17.53
CA MET A 43 8.51 0.96 16.27
C MET A 43 8.95 0.07 15.12
N MET A 44 8.38 0.26 13.94
CA MET A 44 8.88 -0.37 12.72
C MET A 44 10.07 0.39 12.15
N VAL A 45 11.02 -0.36 11.61
CA VAL A 45 12.16 0.17 10.87
C VAL A 45 11.91 -0.09 9.39
N MET A 46 11.75 0.98 8.61
CA MET A 46 11.40 0.92 7.18
C MET A 46 12.24 1.91 6.37
N THR A 47 12.11 1.85 5.04
CA THR A 47 12.76 2.81 4.14
C THR A 47 12.26 4.22 4.42
N LEU A 48 13.18 5.18 4.50
CA LEU A 48 12.85 6.58 4.69
C LEU A 48 12.10 7.11 3.46
N ALA A 49 10.91 7.64 3.68
CA ALA A 49 10.01 8.14 2.65
C ALA A 49 9.68 9.61 2.92
N ASP A 50 10.52 10.51 2.42
CA ASP A 50 10.40 11.95 2.67
C ASP A 50 9.59 12.70 1.59
N ASP A 51 9.23 12.01 0.51
CA ASP A 51 8.61 12.63 -0.67
C ASP A 51 7.06 12.61 -0.63
N GLY A 52 6.49 12.16 0.48
CA GLY A 52 5.04 12.11 0.71
C GLY A 52 4.32 10.92 0.06
N ASP A 53 3.00 11.01 -0.02
CA ASP A 53 2.14 10.01 -0.63
C ASP A 53 1.66 10.41 -2.04
N LEU A 54 1.00 9.48 -2.74
CA LEU A 54 0.50 9.71 -4.09
C LEU A 54 -0.59 10.79 -4.11
N SER A 55 -1.38 10.96 -3.04
CA SER A 55 -2.37 12.04 -2.96
C SER A 55 -1.69 13.41 -3.01
N GLU A 56 -0.64 13.60 -2.20
CA GLU A 56 0.15 14.83 -2.23
C GLU A 56 0.84 15.04 -3.57
N TYR A 57 1.42 13.98 -4.15
CA TYR A 57 2.06 14.04 -5.46
C TYR A 57 1.06 14.48 -6.54
N LEU A 58 -0.12 13.86 -6.60
CA LEU A 58 -1.15 14.21 -7.57
C LEU A 58 -1.63 15.65 -7.37
N GLN A 59 -1.80 16.13 -6.13
CA GLN A 59 -2.16 17.52 -5.86
C GLN A 59 -1.11 18.51 -6.37
N LYS A 60 0.19 18.20 -6.20
CA LYS A 60 1.31 19.06 -6.62
C LYS A 60 1.51 19.05 -8.15
N HIS A 61 1.28 17.90 -8.80
CA HIS A 61 1.66 17.66 -10.20
C HIS A 61 0.49 17.49 -11.17
N PHE A 62 -0.76 17.63 -10.73
CA PHE A 62 -1.97 17.35 -11.53
C PHE A 62 -1.94 18.00 -12.93
N SER A 63 -1.57 19.28 -13.01
CA SER A 63 -1.60 20.07 -14.25
C SER A 63 -0.54 19.68 -15.28
N ILE A 64 0.51 18.98 -14.85
CA ILE A 64 1.65 18.56 -15.68
C ILE A 64 1.76 17.04 -15.79
N LEU A 65 0.81 16.30 -15.22
CA LEU A 65 0.81 14.85 -15.18
C LEU A 65 0.56 14.28 -16.59
N THR A 66 1.57 13.61 -17.13
CA THR A 66 1.49 12.99 -18.46
C THR A 66 0.82 11.62 -18.40
N TYR A 67 0.22 11.18 -19.51
CA TYR A 67 -0.32 9.81 -19.62
C TYR A 67 0.74 8.74 -19.39
N ILE A 68 1.99 8.99 -19.81
CA ILE A 68 3.10 8.06 -19.57
C ILE A 68 3.35 7.92 -18.07
N LYS A 69 3.38 9.03 -17.32
CA LYS A 69 3.57 8.99 -15.87
C LYS A 69 2.38 8.35 -15.15
N GLN A 70 1.15 8.56 -15.62
CA GLN A 70 -0.04 7.86 -15.10
C GLN A 70 0.08 6.34 -15.26
N ILE A 71 0.49 5.88 -16.46
CA ILE A 71 0.69 4.45 -16.72
C ILE A 71 1.80 3.89 -15.82
N GLU A 72 2.87 4.63 -15.59
CA GLU A 72 3.96 4.24 -14.71
C GLU A 72 3.49 4.07 -13.25
N ILE A 73 2.75 5.06 -12.72
CA ILE A 73 2.13 5.01 -11.38
C ILE A 73 1.24 3.76 -11.26
N LEU A 74 0.33 3.57 -12.22
CA LEU A 74 -0.58 2.42 -12.25
C LEU A 74 0.17 1.10 -12.31
N TYR A 75 1.25 1.05 -13.09
CA TYR A 75 2.09 -0.14 -13.24
C TYR A 75 2.80 -0.50 -11.93
N ASN A 76 3.43 0.47 -11.23
CA ASN A 76 4.08 0.20 -9.95
C ASN A 76 3.07 -0.32 -8.91
N ILE A 77 1.91 0.34 -8.79
CA ILE A 77 0.86 -0.06 -7.85
C ILE A 77 0.32 -1.46 -8.18
N THR A 78 0.18 -1.79 -9.47
CA THR A 78 -0.25 -3.13 -9.91
C THR A 78 0.78 -4.20 -9.53
N ILE A 79 2.08 -3.91 -9.62
CA ILE A 79 3.12 -4.85 -9.17
C ILE A 79 3.04 -5.05 -7.65
N GLY A 80 2.96 -3.98 -6.88
CA GLY A 80 2.81 -4.05 -5.41
C GLY A 80 1.57 -4.86 -5.02
N LEU A 81 0.43 -4.58 -5.65
CA LEU A 81 -0.81 -5.31 -5.40
C LEU A 81 -0.68 -6.80 -5.76
N THR A 82 0.03 -7.11 -6.85
CA THR A 82 0.33 -8.49 -7.24
C THR A 82 1.20 -9.21 -6.20
N GLN A 83 2.16 -8.52 -5.58
CA GLN A 83 3.00 -9.07 -4.51
C GLN A 83 2.18 -9.41 -3.26
N ILE A 84 1.24 -8.53 -2.88
CA ILE A 84 0.30 -8.76 -1.79
C ILE A 84 -0.57 -9.98 -2.10
N HIS A 85 -1.17 -10.03 -3.30
CA HIS A 85 -2.06 -11.12 -3.69
C HIS A 85 -1.35 -12.48 -3.77
N LYS A 86 -0.11 -12.52 -4.27
CA LYS A 86 0.73 -13.73 -4.29
C LYS A 86 1.08 -14.25 -2.89
N SER A 87 1.11 -13.37 -1.89
CA SER A 87 1.27 -13.74 -0.48
C SER A 87 0.00 -14.32 0.14
N GLY A 88 -1.09 -14.43 -0.63
CA GLY A 88 -2.42 -14.83 -0.17
C GLY A 88 -3.19 -13.74 0.57
N LEU A 89 -2.62 -12.53 0.64
CA LEU A 89 -3.21 -11.41 1.39
C LEU A 89 -4.23 -10.66 0.54
N ILE A 90 -5.16 -10.02 1.24
CA ILE A 90 -6.08 -9.01 0.71
C ILE A 90 -5.76 -7.69 1.44
N HIS A 91 -5.49 -6.62 0.70
CA HIS A 91 -5.14 -5.30 1.25
C HIS A 91 -6.27 -4.60 2.04
N TYR A 92 -7.54 -4.67 1.58
CA TYR A 92 -8.73 -4.00 2.14
C TYR A 92 -8.81 -2.46 2.11
N ASP A 93 -7.68 -1.77 2.02
CA ASP A 93 -7.62 -0.30 2.15
C ASP A 93 -6.66 0.34 1.15
N LEU A 94 -6.73 -0.10 -0.11
CA LEU A 94 -5.88 0.46 -1.16
C LEU A 94 -6.46 1.79 -1.67
N HIS A 95 -5.74 2.88 -1.43
CA HIS A 95 -6.03 4.21 -1.96
C HIS A 95 -4.74 5.04 -2.08
N CYS A 96 -4.82 6.21 -2.72
CA CYS A 96 -3.64 7.05 -3.02
C CYS A 96 -2.84 7.46 -1.77
N CYS A 97 -3.46 7.74 -0.61
CA CYS A 97 -2.69 8.06 0.60
C CYS A 97 -1.91 6.86 1.20
N ASN A 98 -2.21 5.62 0.79
CA ASN A 98 -1.49 4.42 1.22
C ASN A 98 -0.42 4.00 0.18
N VAL A 99 -0.21 4.83 -0.85
CA VAL A 99 0.85 4.68 -1.84
C VAL A 99 1.90 5.76 -1.57
N ILE A 100 3.11 5.34 -1.26
CA ILE A 100 4.24 6.17 -0.88
C ILE A 100 5.07 6.54 -2.10
N CYS A 101 5.44 7.81 -2.21
CA CYS A 101 6.37 8.30 -3.21
C CYS A 101 7.81 8.17 -2.67
N LEU A 102 8.68 7.53 -3.44
CA LEU A 102 10.10 7.41 -3.13
C LEU A 102 10.90 8.06 -4.24
N GLY A 103 11.56 9.18 -3.94
CA GLY A 103 12.43 9.87 -4.88
C GLY A 103 13.64 9.01 -5.26
N ILE A 104 13.77 8.71 -6.54
CA ILE A 104 14.91 8.01 -7.12
C ILE A 104 16.00 9.05 -7.37
N LYS A 105 16.98 9.10 -6.45
CA LYS A 105 18.13 10.00 -6.56
C LYS A 105 19.20 9.44 -7.49
N ASP A 106 18.83 9.01 -8.71
CA ASP A 106 19.81 8.60 -9.70
C ASP A 106 20.25 9.81 -10.53
N ARG A 107 21.36 10.42 -10.13
CA ARG A 107 21.94 11.64 -10.75
C ARG A 107 22.59 11.38 -12.12
N SER A 108 22.46 10.17 -12.65
CA SER A 108 23.19 9.68 -13.81
C SER A 108 22.50 9.99 -15.15
N GLN A 109 21.18 10.20 -15.13
CA GLN A 109 20.39 10.46 -16.33
C GLN A 109 19.75 11.83 -16.17
N GLY A 110 19.94 12.73 -17.13
CA GLY A 110 19.41 14.10 -17.13
C GLY A 110 17.89 14.18 -17.33
N HIS A 111 17.13 13.23 -16.78
CA HIS A 111 15.68 13.23 -16.72
C HIS A 111 15.24 13.80 -15.37
N GLY A 112 14.04 14.40 -15.32
CA GLY A 112 13.56 15.17 -14.17
C GLY A 112 13.38 14.35 -12.89
N GLU A 113 12.68 14.89 -11.90
CA GLU A 113 12.38 14.18 -10.65
C GLU A 113 11.73 12.82 -10.94
N GLU A 114 12.47 11.74 -10.68
CA GLU A 114 12.01 10.37 -10.88
C GLU A 114 11.55 9.80 -9.54
N TYR A 115 10.35 9.24 -9.51
CA TYR A 115 9.71 8.72 -8.30
C TYR A 115 9.29 7.28 -8.56
N GLN A 116 9.56 6.41 -7.59
CA GLN A 116 8.92 5.11 -7.48
C GLN A 116 7.68 5.22 -6.57
N PHE A 117 6.58 4.59 -6.96
CA PHE A 117 5.34 4.56 -6.16
C PHE A 117 5.14 3.17 -5.57
N VAL A 118 5.17 3.06 -4.24
CA VAL A 118 5.12 1.76 -3.54
C VAL A 118 3.94 1.71 -2.59
N ILE A 119 3.30 0.55 -2.42
CA ILE A 119 2.25 0.43 -1.41
C ILE A 119 2.92 0.39 -0.03
N GLY A 120 2.51 1.31 0.86
CA GLY A 120 3.15 1.52 2.17
C GLY A 120 2.38 0.95 3.35
N ASP A 121 1.06 1.06 3.35
CA ASP A 121 0.23 0.68 4.50
C ASP A 121 -0.44 -0.68 4.27
N LEU A 122 -0.08 -1.67 5.09
CA LEU A 122 -0.68 -3.00 5.10
C LEU A 122 -1.34 -3.32 6.46
N GLY A 123 -1.67 -2.31 7.29
CA GLY A 123 -2.26 -2.51 8.61
C GLY A 123 -3.62 -3.21 8.59
N HIS A 124 -4.34 -3.15 7.47
CA HIS A 124 -5.59 -3.87 7.24
C HIS A 124 -5.44 -5.15 6.40
N ALA A 125 -4.23 -5.43 5.91
CA ALA A 125 -3.99 -6.56 5.04
C ALA A 125 -4.07 -7.89 5.82
N THR A 126 -4.85 -8.85 5.32
CA THR A 126 -5.04 -10.12 6.01
C THR A 126 -5.30 -11.29 5.06
N LEU A 127 -4.99 -12.50 5.54
CA LEU A 127 -5.35 -13.77 4.90
C LEU A 127 -6.83 -14.12 5.12
N LEU A 128 -7.42 -13.58 6.20
CA LEU A 128 -8.78 -13.91 6.60
C LEU A 128 -9.76 -13.14 5.71
N ILE A 129 -10.67 -13.88 5.08
CA ILE A 129 -11.92 -13.30 4.62
C ILE A 129 -12.65 -12.89 5.90
N LYS A 130 -12.77 -11.58 6.14
CA LYS A 130 -13.50 -11.10 7.33
C LYS A 130 -14.97 -11.46 7.12
N ASP A 131 -15.57 -12.17 8.07
CA ASP A 131 -16.98 -12.54 7.99
C ASP A 131 -17.84 -11.28 7.91
N ASN A 132 -18.83 -11.30 7.03
CA ASN A 132 -19.73 -10.17 6.79
C ASN A 132 -20.64 -9.84 8.01
N ASP A 133 -20.62 -10.65 9.06
CA ASP A 133 -21.40 -10.45 10.29
C ASP A 133 -20.90 -9.27 11.14
N ASP A 134 -19.67 -8.80 10.93
CA ASP A 134 -19.10 -7.72 11.74
C ASP A 134 -19.53 -6.30 11.32
N ASN A 135 -20.32 -6.13 10.24
CA ASN A 135 -20.74 -4.82 9.71
C ASN A 135 -19.59 -3.80 9.52
N LYS A 136 -18.33 -4.23 9.61
CA LYS A 136 -17.16 -3.36 9.49
C LYS A 136 -16.98 -3.06 8.01
N VAL A 137 -17.38 -1.85 7.63
CA VAL A 137 -17.04 -1.26 6.35
C VAL A 137 -15.55 -0.92 6.41
N PHE A 138 -14.72 -1.76 5.76
CA PHE A 138 -13.26 -1.61 5.75
C PHE A 138 -12.74 -0.66 4.67
N SER A 139 -13.63 -0.03 3.90
CA SER A 139 -13.25 0.83 2.77
C SER A 139 -14.24 2.00 2.65
N ILE A 140 -13.77 3.16 2.18
CA ILE A 140 -14.61 4.36 2.01
C ILE A 140 -15.65 4.10 0.90
N LEU A 141 -16.84 4.71 0.98
CA LEU A 141 -18.04 4.31 0.24
C LEU A 141 -18.12 4.61 -1.29
N PRO A 142 -17.03 4.90 -2.03
CA PRO A 142 -16.94 4.55 -3.45
C PRO A 142 -15.99 3.35 -3.73
N CYS A 143 -15.18 2.92 -2.77
CA CYS A 143 -14.12 1.90 -2.93
C CYS A 143 -14.66 0.47 -2.88
N ILE A 144 -15.93 0.31 -2.53
CA ILE A 144 -16.56 -0.97 -2.24
C ILE A 144 -17.06 -1.58 -3.55
N ALA A 145 -16.47 -2.71 -3.92
CA ALA A 145 -16.89 -3.46 -5.09
C ALA A 145 -18.38 -3.87 -4.97
N PRO A 146 -19.15 -3.88 -6.07
CA PRO A 146 -20.60 -4.09 -6.04
C PRO A 146 -21.01 -5.43 -5.42
N GLU A 147 -20.16 -6.46 -5.50
CA GLU A 147 -20.37 -7.74 -4.83
C GLU A 147 -20.41 -7.64 -3.31
N ILE A 148 -19.65 -6.71 -2.72
CA ILE A 148 -19.58 -6.50 -1.26
C ILE A 148 -20.84 -5.80 -0.76
N LEU A 149 -21.38 -4.85 -1.54
CA LEU A 149 -22.68 -4.24 -1.29
C LEU A 149 -23.81 -5.27 -1.33
N GLY A 150 -23.64 -6.33 -2.13
CA GLY A 150 -24.51 -7.50 -2.19
C GLY A 150 -24.31 -8.52 -1.07
N LYS A 151 -23.57 -8.18 0.00
CA LYS A 151 -23.20 -9.08 1.12
C LYS A 151 -22.43 -10.33 0.71
N LYS A 152 -21.72 -10.30 -0.43
CA LYS A 152 -20.74 -11.35 -0.76
C LYS A 152 -19.43 -11.11 -0.01
N GLN A 153 -18.64 -12.17 0.11
CA GLN A 153 -17.34 -12.11 0.78
C GLN A 153 -16.36 -11.19 0.05
N TYR A 154 -15.56 -10.44 0.83
CA TYR A 154 -14.46 -9.66 0.29
C TYR A 154 -13.32 -10.58 -0.13
N ILE A 155 -12.95 -10.50 -1.41
CA ILE A 155 -11.89 -11.28 -2.03
C ILE A 155 -10.91 -10.35 -2.74
N GLN A 156 -9.78 -10.88 -3.18
CA GLN A 156 -8.74 -10.12 -3.90
C GLN A 156 -9.27 -9.32 -5.11
N ALA A 157 -10.34 -9.77 -5.76
CA ALA A 157 -11.00 -9.04 -6.86
C ALA A 157 -11.55 -7.67 -6.43
N ALA A 158 -11.96 -7.50 -5.18
CA ALA A 158 -12.45 -6.23 -4.67
C ALA A 158 -11.33 -5.18 -4.61
N ASN A 159 -10.07 -5.57 -4.35
CA ASN A 159 -8.93 -4.65 -4.45
C ASN A 159 -8.74 -4.13 -5.89
N VAL A 160 -9.02 -4.95 -6.91
CA VAL A 160 -8.92 -4.56 -8.32
C VAL A 160 -9.98 -3.51 -8.66
N TYR A 161 -11.16 -3.62 -8.08
CA TYR A 161 -12.18 -2.58 -8.18
C TYR A 161 -11.73 -1.29 -7.50
N SER A 162 -11.24 -1.35 -6.26
CA SER A 162 -10.76 -0.15 -5.54
C SER A 162 -9.64 0.55 -6.31
N PHE A 163 -8.71 -0.22 -6.90
CA PHE A 163 -7.68 0.27 -7.80
C PHE A 163 -8.27 1.05 -8.98
N GLY A 164 -9.28 0.51 -9.67
CA GLY A 164 -9.89 1.17 -10.83
C GLY A 164 -10.70 2.44 -10.52
N ILE A 165 -10.99 2.73 -9.24
CA ILE A 165 -11.78 3.91 -8.83
C ILE A 165 -10.91 4.99 -8.16
N HIS A 166 -9.93 4.61 -7.33
CA HIS A 166 -9.22 5.55 -6.44
C HIS A 166 -7.73 5.74 -6.73
N ILE A 167 -7.19 4.97 -7.66
CA ILE A 167 -5.82 5.15 -8.16
C ILE A 167 -5.90 5.75 -9.56
#